data_AF-A0A6B2K105-F1
#
_entry.id   AF-A0A6B2K105-F1
#
_cell.length_a   1.000
_cell.length_b   1.000
_cell.length_c   1.000
_cell.angle_alpha   90.00
_cell.angle_beta   90.00
_cell.angle_gamma   90.00
#
_symmetry.space_group_name_H-M   'P 1'
#
loop_
_entity.id
_entity.type
_entity.pdbx_description
1 polymer ?
#
loop_
_entity_poly.entity_id
_entity_poly.type
_entity_poly.pdbx_seq_one_letter_code
_entity_poly.pdbx_strand_id
1 'polypeptide(L)' 'MTKSPENQETRVRKLLERKQGASLESICMATGWQQHSARLSLSGLRKTGSQSSGR' A
#
# COMPACT_ATOMS: atom_id res chain seq x y z
N MET A 1 6.09 -25.28 0.18
CA MET A 1 5.78 -23.94 -0.35
C MET A 1 5.01 -23.17 0.71
N THR A 2 5.71 -22.32 1.46
CA THR A 2 5.15 -21.57 2.61
C THR A 2 4.22 -20.46 2.11
N LYS A 3 2.90 -20.70 2.16
CA LYS A 3 1.91 -19.64 1.96
C LYS A 3 1.85 -18.83 3.25
N SER A 4 2.77 -17.88 3.42
CA SER A 4 2.68 -16.88 4.48
C SER A 4 1.33 -16.17 4.37
N PRO A 5 0.67 -15.85 5.49
CA PRO A 5 -0.59 -15.14 5.47
C PRO A 5 -0.39 -13.85 4.68
N GLU A 6 -1.18 -13.67 3.62
CA GLU A 6 -1.08 -12.51 2.75
C GLU A 6 -1.53 -11.25 3.50
N ASN A 7 -0.61 -10.68 4.28
CA ASN A 7 -0.86 -9.42 4.96
C ASN A 7 -1.29 -8.38 3.92
N GLN A 8 -2.20 -7.49 4.33
CA GLN A 8 -2.79 -6.49 3.45
C GLN A 8 -1.71 -5.63 2.76
N GLU A 9 -0.62 -5.34 3.44
CA GLU A 9 0.57 -4.67 2.87
C GLU A 9 1.19 -5.42 1.69
N THR A 10 1.27 -6.75 1.76
CA THR A 10 1.79 -7.57 0.64
C THR A 10 0.86 -7.50 -0.57
N ARG A 11 -0.46 -7.42 -0.35
CA ARG A 11 -1.44 -7.24 -1.43
C ARG A 11 -1.28 -5.87 -2.09
N VAL A 12 -1.12 -4.80 -1.29
CA VAL A 12 -0.86 -3.43 -1.79
C VAL A 12 0.46 -3.36 -2.55
N ARG A 13 1.53 -3.92 -2.01
CA ARG A 13 2.83 -4.05 -2.68
C ARG A 13 2.67 -4.69 -4.07
N LYS A 14 2.01 -5.84 -4.15
CA LYS A 14 1.80 -6.56 -5.42
C LYS A 14 0.91 -5.80 -6.40
N LEU A 15 0.06 -4.89 -5.91
CA LEU A 15 -0.75 -4.00 -6.74
C LEU A 15 0.10 -2.85 -7.29
N LEU A 16 0.98 -2.27 -6.45
CA LEU A 16 1.89 -1.19 -6.82
C LEU A 16 3.05 -1.65 -7.72
N GLU A 17 3.51 -2.90 -7.60
CA GLU A 17 4.54 -3.50 -8.46
C GLU A 17 4.04 -3.73 -9.91
N ARG A 18 2.73 -3.58 -10.18
CA ARG A 18 2.17 -3.75 -11.54
C ARG A 18 2.42 -2.50 -12.37
N LYS A 19 2.76 -2.68 -13.65
CA LYS A 19 2.96 -1.57 -14.61
C LYS A 19 1.77 -0.63 -14.76
N GLN A 20 0.55 -1.11 -14.50
CA GLN A 20 -0.67 -0.27 -14.55
C GLN A 20 -0.83 0.65 -13.33
N GLY A 21 -0.01 0.47 -12.29
CA GLY A 21 -0.21 1.09 -10.99
C GLY A 21 -1.44 0.55 -10.27
N ALA A 22 -1.74 1.14 -9.11
CA ALA A 22 -2.90 0.78 -8.31
C ALA A 22 -3.62 2.04 -7.86
N SER A 23 -4.90 2.16 -8.23
CA SER A 23 -5.77 3.23 -7.76
C SER A 23 -6.08 3.06 -6.28
N LEU A 24 -6.27 4.18 -5.59
CA LEU A 24 -6.57 4.21 -4.16
C LEU A 24 -7.84 3.43 -3.81
N GLU A 25 -8.82 3.41 -4.71
CA GLU A 25 -10.04 2.61 -4.61
C GLU A 25 -9.75 1.10 -4.70
N SER A 26 -8.93 0.65 -5.65
CA SER A 26 -8.51 -0.75 -5.73
C SER A 26 -7.73 -1.20 -4.50
N ILE A 27 -6.91 -0.32 -3.93
CA ILE A 27 -6.18 -0.56 -2.68
C ILE A 27 -7.19 -0.68 -1.53
N CYS A 28 -8.12 0.26 -1.40
CA CYS A 28 -9.19 0.26 -0.41
C CYS A 28 -10.05 -1.01 -0.50
N MET A 29 -10.42 -1.48 -1.70
CA MET A 29 -11.20 -2.70 -1.87
C MET A 29 -10.39 -3.96 -1.56
N ALA A 30 -9.11 -4.00 -1.94
CA ALA A 30 -8.26 -5.16 -1.69
C ALA A 30 -7.84 -5.30 -0.22
N THR A 31 -7.70 -4.20 0.51
CA THR A 31 -7.33 -4.21 1.94
C THR A 31 -8.48 -3.93 2.89
N GLY A 32 -9.61 -3.41 2.41
CA GLY A 32 -10.65 -2.86 3.28
C GLY A 32 -10.24 -1.57 4.00
N TRP A 33 -9.14 -0.91 3.59
CA TRP A 33 -8.69 0.33 4.22
C TRP A 33 -9.54 1.52 3.78
N GLN A 34 -10.05 2.27 4.75
CA GLN A 34 -10.64 3.58 4.50
C GLN A 34 -9.66 4.49 3.74
N GLN A 35 -10.20 5.37 2.90
CA GLN A 35 -9.44 6.24 1.99
C GLN A 35 -8.35 7.07 2.70
N HIS A 36 -8.64 7.56 3.91
CA HIS A 36 -7.68 8.25 4.77
C HIS A 36 -6.55 7.33 5.25
N SER A 37 -6.90 6.14 5.75
CA SER A 37 -5.94 5.11 6.20
C SER A 37 -5.05 4.64 5.05
N ALA A 38 -5.61 4.39 3.86
CA ALA A 38 -4.85 4.00 2.68
C ALA A 38 -3.82 5.06 2.28
N ARG A 39 -4.16 6.36 2.34
CA ARG A 39 -3.21 7.45 2.08
C ARG A 39 -2.08 7.49 3.11
N LEU A 40 -2.38 7.27 4.39
CA LEU A 40 -1.38 7.23 5.45
C LEU A 40 -0.42 6.04 5.26
N SER A 41 -0.96 4.84 5.04
CA SER A 41 -0.16 3.64 4.76
C SER A 41 0.69 3.82 3.50
N LEU A 42 0.12 4.34 2.41
CA LEU A 42 0.87 4.63 1.18
C LEU A 42 1.95 5.69 1.38
N SER A 43 1.69 6.69 2.23
CA SER A 43 2.69 7.71 2.59
C SER A 43 3.83 7.11 3.43
N GLY A 44 3.52 6.14 4.30
CA GLY A 44 4.54 5.35 5.01
C GLY A 44 5.35 4.47 4.07
N LEU A 45 4.70 3.80 3.12
CA LEU A 45 5.33 2.93 2.13
C LEU A 45 6.22 3.68 1.13
N ARG A 46 5.86 4.90 0.71
CA ARG A 46 6.72 5.72 -0.19
C ARG A 46 7.86 6.43 0.52
N LYS A 47 7.81 6.58 1.85
CA LYS A 47 8.88 7.18 2.65
C LYS A 47 10.15 6.32 2.74
N THR A 48 10.18 5.12 2.16
CA THR A 48 11.38 4.30 2.05
C THR A 48 12.38 4.79 0.99
N GLY A 49 12.14 5.94 0.35
CA GLY A 49 13.04 6.51 -0.66
C GLY A 49 13.53 7.93 -0.39
N SER A 50 12.84 8.76 0.40
CA SER A 50 13.28 10.14 0.63
C SER A 50 12.67 10.73 1.89
N GLN A 51 13.56 11.18 2.77
CA GLN A 51 13.39 12.16 3.82
C GLN A 51 12.31 13.22 3.49
N SER A 52 11.25 13.28 4.31
CA SER A 52 10.66 14.55 4.79
C SER A 52 9.59 14.22 5.81
N SER A 53 10.02 14.13 7.06
CA SER A 53 9.16 14.35 8.22
C SER A 53 9.09 15.86 8.43
N GLY A 54 8.21 16.54 7.69
CA GLY A 54 7.80 17.90 8.03
C GLY A 54 6.62 17.81 8.99
N ARG A 55 6.93 17.80 10.29
CA ARG A 55 6.03 18.23 11.35
C ARG A 55 6.76 19.30 12.14
#